data_AF-A0A9P6BCM7-F1
#
_entry.id   AF-A0A9P6BCM7-F1
#
_cell.length_a   1.000
_cell.length_b   1.000
_cell.length_c   1.000
_cell.angle_alpha   90.00
_cell.angle_beta   90.00
_cell.angle_gamma   90.00
#
_symmetry.space_group_name_H-M   'P 1'
#
loop_
_entity.id
_entity.type
_entity.pdbx_description
1 polymer ?
#
loop_
_entity_poly.entity_id
_entity_poly.type
_entity_poly.pdbx_seq_one_letter_code
_entity_poly.pdbx_strand_id
1 'polypeptide(L)'
;MISDLEVHQFLEALDVANPEASKFGLLASSTPFVTGKPVTMFYDGDVVQDGVLGVSLVVEKDQKKRPPTTATTTTVEYPTLAPLGPAMQVTRCRGNIILELDESNATRLLLDRLQATTLTKDKEYFLATGEPVQENNQDVNVDMSQATVYKITGGDPSKGNMAVDTVHDLNVGQWVQFLHHDRNLSHGHFDESLLNNSNQLNHESLRFTATDPNNTLDGVMGEEQLQQSSGRVDAEKEGREVLQCFGGSSENGFIAGQPGEQTWVCSITDSALKHIF
;
A
#
# COMPACT_ATOMS: atom_id res chain seq x y z
N MET A 1 -17.31 -21.03 2.40
CA MET A 1 -17.22 -20.42 3.74
C MET A 1 -16.09 -19.43 3.63
N ILE A 2 -16.39 -18.13 3.62
CA ILE A 2 -15.38 -17.07 3.52
C ILE A 2 -14.75 -16.97 4.91
N SER A 3 -13.43 -17.14 5.01
CA SER A 3 -12.68 -16.96 6.25
C SER A 3 -11.98 -15.61 6.23
N ASP A 4 -11.97 -14.94 7.36
CA ASP A 4 -11.16 -13.77 7.69
C ASP A 4 -9.65 -14.05 7.69
N LEU A 5 -9.23 -15.32 7.83
CA LEU A 5 -7.83 -15.74 7.68
C LEU A 5 -7.34 -15.66 6.23
N GLU A 6 -8.25 -15.75 5.26
CA GLU A 6 -7.96 -15.63 3.83
C GLU A 6 -8.56 -14.33 3.28
N VAL A 7 -7.88 -13.22 3.57
CA VAL A 7 -8.34 -11.86 3.21
C VAL A 7 -8.78 -11.74 1.75
N HIS A 8 -8.11 -12.41 0.81
CA HIS A 8 -8.42 -12.30 -0.61
C HIS A 8 -9.82 -12.79 -0.99
N GLN A 9 -10.31 -13.89 -0.38
CA GLN A 9 -11.68 -14.36 -0.64
C GLN A 9 -12.71 -13.35 -0.12
N PHE A 10 -12.41 -12.73 1.02
CA PHE A 10 -13.26 -11.67 1.57
C PHE A 10 -13.28 -10.43 0.67
N LEU A 11 -12.12 -10.00 0.16
CA LEU A 11 -12.02 -8.85 -0.74
C LEU A 11 -12.75 -9.08 -2.07
N GLU A 12 -12.61 -10.27 -2.65
CA GLU A 12 -13.34 -10.64 -3.88
C GLU A 12 -14.86 -10.59 -3.66
N ALA A 13 -15.34 -11.15 -2.55
CA ALA A 13 -16.76 -11.08 -2.20
C ALA A 13 -17.22 -9.63 -1.97
N LEU A 14 -16.36 -8.78 -1.39
CA LEU A 14 -16.64 -7.37 -1.16
C LEU A 14 -16.72 -6.57 -2.46
N ASP A 15 -15.86 -6.88 -3.44
CA ASP A 15 -15.88 -6.29 -4.78
C ASP A 15 -17.14 -6.67 -5.56
N VAL A 16 -17.53 -7.94 -5.52
CA VAL A 16 -18.77 -8.41 -6.16
C VAL A 16 -20.00 -7.76 -5.51
N ALA A 17 -20.02 -7.63 -4.19
CA ALA A 17 -21.15 -7.06 -3.47
C ALA A 17 -21.25 -5.53 -3.61
N ASN A 18 -20.11 -4.83 -3.72
CA ASN A 18 -20.03 -3.36 -3.72
C ASN A 18 -19.05 -2.84 -4.79
N PRO A 19 -19.32 -3.06 -6.09
CA PRO A 19 -18.38 -2.69 -7.15
C PRO A 19 -18.12 -1.19 -7.21
N GLU A 20 -19.12 -0.36 -6.90
CA GLU A 20 -19.04 1.10 -6.98
C GLU A 20 -18.43 1.76 -5.72
N ALA A 21 -18.08 0.98 -4.69
CA ALA A 21 -17.53 1.50 -3.45
C ALA A 21 -16.00 1.51 -3.48
N SER A 22 -15.40 2.62 -3.05
CA SER A 22 -14.00 2.62 -2.60
C SER A 22 -13.87 1.76 -1.36
N LYS A 23 -12.83 0.93 -1.32
CA LYS A 23 -12.58 -0.02 -0.24
C LYS A 23 -11.16 0.18 0.24
N PHE A 24 -11.01 0.47 1.52
CA PHE A 24 -9.71 0.62 2.13
C PHE A 24 -9.79 0.13 3.57
N GLY A 25 -8.66 -0.34 4.08
CA GLY A 25 -8.60 -0.94 5.40
C GLY A 25 -7.17 -1.22 5.80
N LEU A 26 -6.99 -1.68 7.03
CA LEU A 26 -5.70 -2.09 7.56
C LEU A 26 -5.77 -3.58 7.89
N LEU A 27 -4.72 -4.33 7.57
CA LEU A 27 -4.59 -5.70 8.06
C LEU A 27 -3.99 -5.66 9.46
N ALA A 28 -4.60 -6.36 10.41
CA ALA A 28 -4.12 -6.34 11.79
C ALA A 28 -2.70 -6.92 11.89
N SER A 29 -1.85 -6.27 12.69
CA SER A 29 -0.50 -6.74 13.01
C SER A 29 -0.51 -8.09 13.73
N SER A 30 0.49 -8.91 13.44
CA SER A 30 0.74 -10.18 14.08
C SER A 30 1.20 -9.97 15.52
N THR A 31 0.52 -10.57 16.50
CA THR A 31 0.83 -10.41 17.93
C THR A 31 1.19 -11.71 18.67
N PRO A 32 1.69 -12.80 18.03
CA PRO A 32 1.84 -14.09 18.70
C PRO A 32 2.85 -14.05 19.84
N PHE A 33 3.87 -13.21 19.75
CA PHE A 33 4.91 -13.07 20.78
C PHE A 33 4.57 -12.05 21.88
N VAL A 34 3.60 -11.16 21.62
CA VAL A 34 3.20 -10.11 22.57
C VAL A 34 2.01 -10.56 23.40
N THR A 35 0.97 -11.09 22.75
CA THR A 35 -0.30 -11.46 23.42
C THR A 35 -0.58 -12.96 23.40
N GLY A 36 0.27 -13.76 22.74
CA GLY A 36 0.05 -15.19 22.55
C GLY A 36 -1.00 -15.51 21.47
N LYS A 37 -1.45 -14.51 20.70
CA LYS A 37 -2.56 -14.61 19.73
C LYS A 37 -2.08 -14.24 18.32
N PRO A 38 -2.64 -14.83 17.25
CA PRO A 38 -2.24 -14.49 15.88
C PRO A 38 -2.38 -12.99 15.61
N VAL A 39 -3.54 -12.40 15.93
CA VAL A 39 -3.84 -10.97 15.86
C VAL A 39 -4.60 -10.55 17.12
N THR A 40 -4.56 -9.25 17.45
CA THR A 40 -5.25 -8.70 18.63
C THR A 40 -5.90 -7.37 18.28
N MET A 41 -7.23 -7.26 18.47
CA MET A 41 -7.96 -6.00 18.43
C MET A 41 -8.46 -5.67 19.84
N PHE A 42 -8.27 -4.43 20.28
CA PHE A 42 -8.85 -3.93 21.53
C PHE A 42 -10.10 -3.11 21.19
N TYR A 43 -11.25 -3.49 21.72
CA TYR A 43 -12.51 -2.78 21.51
C TYR A 43 -13.27 -2.68 22.83
N ASP A 44 -13.56 -1.45 23.27
CA ASP A 44 -14.26 -1.16 24.52
C ASP A 44 -13.69 -1.88 25.77
N GLY A 45 -12.36 -2.02 25.81
CA GLY A 45 -11.64 -2.71 26.89
C GLY A 45 -11.57 -4.22 26.75
N ASP A 46 -12.28 -4.82 25.80
CA ASP A 46 -12.23 -6.25 25.50
C ASP A 46 -11.22 -6.56 24.39
N VAL A 47 -10.70 -7.80 24.42
CA VAL A 47 -9.81 -8.32 23.39
C VAL A 47 -10.60 -9.17 22.41
N VAL A 48 -10.70 -8.70 21.17
CA VAL A 48 -11.25 -9.43 20.02
C VAL A 48 -10.10 -10.07 19.24
N GLN A 49 -10.27 -11.32 18.82
CA GLN A 49 -9.17 -12.17 18.34
C GLN A 49 -9.32 -12.65 16.90
N ASP A 50 -10.51 -12.52 16.33
CA ASP A 50 -10.90 -12.98 15.01
C ASP A 50 -12.02 -12.08 14.46
N GLY A 51 -12.17 -12.13 13.15
CA GLY A 51 -13.18 -11.39 12.40
C GLY A 51 -12.67 -10.13 11.69
N VAL A 52 -13.58 -9.51 10.96
CA VAL A 52 -13.37 -8.27 10.22
C VAL A 52 -14.27 -7.20 10.79
N LEU A 53 -13.69 -6.05 11.14
CA LEU A 53 -14.45 -4.84 11.49
C LEU A 53 -14.50 -3.92 10.28
N GLY A 54 -15.70 -3.57 9.85
CA GLY A 54 -15.91 -2.66 8.72
C GLY A 54 -16.92 -1.57 9.07
N VAL A 55 -16.65 -0.36 8.59
CA VAL A 55 -17.61 0.75 8.60
C VAL A 55 -17.85 1.18 7.16
N SER A 56 -19.10 1.49 6.82
CA SER A 56 -19.45 2.01 5.50
C SER A 56 -19.86 3.46 5.65
N LEU A 57 -19.18 4.34 4.93
CA LEU A 57 -19.51 5.76 4.85
C LEU A 57 -20.40 5.97 3.62
N VAL A 58 -21.66 6.34 3.85
CA VAL A 58 -22.60 6.63 2.77
C VAL A 58 -22.68 8.15 2.62
N VAL A 59 -22.15 8.66 1.51
CA VAL A 59 -22.27 10.08 1.19
C VAL A 59 -23.67 10.35 0.64
N GLU A 60 -24.50 11.06 1.40
CA GLU A 60 -25.83 11.48 0.95
C GLU A 60 -25.69 12.42 -0.27
N LYS A 61 -26.32 12.03 -1.38
CA LYS A 61 -26.38 12.82 -2.62
C LYS A 61 -27.39 13.97 -2.54
N ASP A 62 -27.49 14.67 -1.41
CA ASP A 62 -28.35 15.85 -1.30
C ASP A 62 -27.65 17.06 -1.95
N GLN A 63 -27.74 17.10 -3.27
CA GLN A 63 -27.05 17.97 -4.23
C GLN A 63 -27.39 19.48 -4.15
N LYS A 64 -27.87 20.01 -3.03
CA LYS A 64 -28.30 21.42 -2.96
C LYS A 64 -27.40 22.37 -2.16
N LYS A 65 -26.37 21.87 -1.45
CA LYS A 65 -25.53 22.74 -0.60
C LYS A 65 -24.02 22.47 -0.60
N ARG A 66 -23.52 21.40 -1.22
CA ARG A 66 -22.08 21.13 -1.24
C ARG A 66 -21.44 21.83 -2.45
N PRO A 67 -20.43 22.71 -2.28
CA PRO A 67 -19.71 23.29 -3.40
C PRO A 67 -19.06 22.15 -4.24
N PRO A 68 -18.99 22.28 -5.57
CA PRO A 68 -18.62 21.19 -6.49
C PRO A 68 -17.11 20.87 -6.52
N THR A 69 -16.37 21.09 -5.43
CA THR A 69 -14.90 21.27 -5.53
C THR A 69 -14.02 20.32 -4.70
N THR A 70 -14.53 19.30 -4.04
CA THR A 70 -13.65 18.24 -3.50
C THR A 70 -14.21 16.87 -3.86
N ALA A 71 -13.72 16.32 -4.98
CA ALA A 71 -13.93 14.93 -5.30
C ALA A 71 -13.18 14.10 -4.25
N THR A 72 -13.90 13.22 -3.57
CA THR A 72 -13.30 12.22 -2.69
C THR A 72 -12.23 11.47 -3.47
N THR A 73 -11.01 11.44 -2.95
CA THR A 73 -9.85 10.89 -3.66
C THR A 73 -9.10 9.92 -2.77
N THR A 74 -8.88 8.72 -3.29
CA THR A 74 -8.02 7.71 -2.68
C THR A 74 -6.75 7.60 -3.52
N THR A 75 -5.59 7.69 -2.89
CA THR A 75 -4.28 7.55 -3.55
C THR A 75 -3.39 6.61 -2.76
N VAL A 76 -2.58 5.83 -3.48
CA VAL A 76 -1.52 5.02 -2.88
C VAL A 76 -0.18 5.61 -3.30
N GLU A 77 0.71 5.80 -2.32
CA GLU A 77 2.01 6.42 -2.49
C GLU A 77 3.12 5.41 -2.15
N TYR A 78 4.19 5.43 -2.94
CA TYR A 78 5.37 4.57 -2.80
C TYR A 78 6.65 5.41 -2.66
N PRO A 79 6.79 6.20 -1.58
CA PRO A 79 7.81 7.24 -1.48
C PRO A 79 9.24 6.70 -1.53
N THR A 80 9.47 5.47 -1.08
CA THR A 80 10.81 4.85 -0.99
C THR A 80 11.21 4.05 -2.23
N LEU A 81 10.34 3.95 -3.24
CA LEU A 81 10.60 3.17 -4.45
C LEU A 81 11.09 4.06 -5.59
N ALA A 82 12.07 3.55 -6.32
CA ALA A 82 12.62 4.16 -7.52
C ALA A 82 12.57 3.17 -8.71
N PRO A 83 12.36 3.66 -9.93
CA PRO A 83 12.32 2.82 -11.13
C PRO A 83 13.68 2.22 -11.46
N LEU A 84 13.66 0.95 -11.87
CA LEU A 84 14.81 0.17 -12.33
C LEU A 84 14.73 -0.05 -13.85
N GLY A 85 14.98 1.02 -14.60
CA GLY A 85 14.82 1.03 -16.05
C GLY A 85 13.40 1.46 -16.49
N PRO A 86 13.12 1.46 -17.81
CA PRO A 86 11.86 1.94 -18.36
C PRO A 86 10.70 0.97 -18.15
N ALA A 87 9.49 1.46 -18.40
CA ALA A 87 8.30 0.62 -18.54
C ALA A 87 8.46 -0.38 -19.70
N MET A 88 7.88 -1.56 -19.54
CA MET A 88 7.93 -2.68 -20.49
C MET A 88 6.56 -3.34 -20.55
N GLN A 89 6.26 -4.01 -21.67
CA GLN A 89 4.99 -4.69 -21.86
C GLN A 89 5.13 -6.20 -21.60
N VAL A 90 4.16 -6.77 -20.88
CA VAL A 90 4.04 -8.22 -20.71
C VAL A 90 3.66 -8.83 -22.05
N THR A 91 4.59 -9.60 -22.63
CA THR A 91 4.38 -10.28 -23.92
C THR A 91 4.03 -11.75 -23.73
N ARG A 92 4.45 -12.35 -22.61
CA ARG A 92 4.01 -13.70 -22.22
C ARG A 92 3.98 -13.88 -20.70
N CYS A 93 2.87 -14.41 -20.18
CA CYS A 93 2.68 -14.73 -18.78
C CYS A 93 1.81 -15.99 -18.60
N ARG A 94 1.77 -16.52 -17.38
CA ARG A 94 0.83 -17.56 -16.93
C ARG A 94 0.54 -17.37 -15.45
N GLY A 95 -0.69 -17.00 -15.12
CA GLY A 95 -1.07 -16.66 -13.74
C GLY A 95 -0.24 -15.48 -13.23
N ASN A 96 0.34 -15.61 -12.05
CA ASN A 96 1.25 -14.62 -11.45
C ASN A 96 2.73 -14.76 -11.90
N ILE A 97 3.00 -15.52 -12.97
CA ILE A 97 4.35 -15.75 -13.50
C ILE A 97 4.51 -15.05 -14.84
N ILE A 98 5.44 -14.10 -14.92
CA ILE A 98 5.88 -13.47 -16.17
C ILE A 98 6.95 -14.37 -16.81
N LEU A 99 6.84 -14.59 -18.11
CA LEU A 99 7.82 -15.35 -18.89
C LEU A 99 8.62 -14.43 -19.81
N GLU A 100 7.93 -13.47 -20.44
CA GLU A 100 8.54 -12.52 -21.39
C GLU A 100 8.00 -11.10 -21.19
N LEU A 101 8.92 -10.14 -21.21
CA LEU A 101 8.69 -8.70 -21.26
C LEU A 101 9.34 -8.17 -22.54
N ASP A 102 8.60 -7.42 -23.35
CA ASP A 102 9.09 -6.92 -24.66
C ASP A 102 9.78 -8.02 -25.50
N GLU A 103 9.11 -9.17 -25.62
CA GLU A 103 9.59 -10.34 -26.37
C GLU A 103 10.92 -10.93 -25.84
N SER A 104 11.33 -10.54 -24.63
CA SER A 104 12.61 -10.86 -24.02
C SER A 104 12.43 -11.54 -22.66
N ASN A 105 13.42 -12.33 -22.26
CA ASN A 105 13.42 -13.08 -21.00
C ASN A 105 13.34 -12.13 -19.78
N ALA A 106 12.23 -12.19 -19.04
CA ALA A 106 11.94 -11.24 -17.97
C ALA A 106 13.00 -11.25 -16.85
N THR A 107 13.43 -12.42 -16.41
CA THR A 107 14.43 -12.55 -15.33
C THR A 107 15.80 -12.04 -15.77
N ARG A 108 16.22 -12.29 -17.02
CA ARG A 108 17.48 -11.75 -17.55
C ARG A 108 17.43 -10.23 -17.64
N LEU A 109 16.32 -9.66 -18.12
CA LEU A 109 16.14 -8.21 -18.14
C LEU A 109 16.33 -7.61 -16.75
N LEU A 110 15.70 -8.17 -15.72
CA LEU A 110 15.91 -7.71 -14.34
C LEU A 110 17.40 -7.81 -13.94
N LEU A 111 18.04 -8.96 -14.16
CA LEU A 111 19.45 -9.14 -13.79
C LEU A 111 20.40 -8.18 -14.52
N ASP A 112 20.15 -7.90 -15.80
CA ASP A 112 20.96 -6.98 -16.59
C ASP A 112 20.84 -5.55 -16.03
N ARG A 113 19.64 -5.14 -15.61
CA ARG A 113 19.42 -3.83 -14.96
C ARG A 113 20.11 -3.75 -13.59
N LEU A 114 20.12 -4.84 -12.83
CA LEU A 114 20.79 -4.90 -11.53
C LEU A 114 22.31 -4.82 -11.64
N GLN A 115 22.89 -5.49 -12.64
CA GLN A 115 24.32 -5.41 -12.92
C GLN A 115 24.73 -3.98 -13.29
N ALA A 116 23.87 -3.24 -14.01
CA ALA A 116 24.12 -1.85 -14.38
C ALA A 116 24.09 -0.87 -13.18
N THR A 117 23.40 -1.22 -12.08
CA THR A 117 23.11 -0.29 -10.97
C THR A 117 23.92 -0.53 -9.69
N THR A 118 24.96 -1.37 -9.73
CA THR A 118 25.74 -1.80 -8.53
C THR A 118 24.87 -2.36 -7.39
N LEU A 119 23.61 -2.74 -7.67
CA LEU A 119 22.68 -3.26 -6.67
C LEU A 119 23.08 -4.69 -6.31
N THR A 120 23.18 -4.99 -5.02
CA THR A 120 23.44 -6.35 -4.53
C THR A 120 22.18 -7.19 -4.67
N LYS A 121 22.37 -8.51 -4.88
CA LYS A 121 21.27 -9.49 -5.04
C LYS A 121 20.44 -9.71 -3.78
N ASP A 122 20.90 -9.24 -2.63
CA ASP A 122 20.25 -9.41 -1.33
C ASP A 122 19.14 -8.37 -1.07
N LYS A 123 18.73 -7.64 -2.11
CA LYS A 123 17.69 -6.62 -2.02
C LYS A 123 16.37 -7.14 -2.57
N GLU A 124 15.29 -6.68 -1.96
CA GLU A 124 13.95 -6.88 -2.49
C GLU A 124 13.73 -6.03 -3.74
N TYR A 125 13.03 -6.61 -4.71
CA TYR A 125 12.66 -5.96 -5.95
C TYR A 125 11.16 -6.04 -6.12
N PHE A 126 10.61 -5.04 -6.79
CA PHE A 126 9.18 -4.88 -6.96
C PHE A 126 8.83 -4.69 -8.43
N LEU A 127 7.56 -4.91 -8.72
CA LEU A 127 6.98 -4.73 -10.04
C LEU A 127 5.77 -3.81 -9.89
N ALA A 128 5.87 -2.61 -10.46
CA ALA A 128 4.70 -1.77 -10.68
C ALA A 128 3.94 -2.26 -11.91
N THR A 129 2.62 -2.22 -11.82
CA THR A 129 1.71 -2.41 -12.95
C THR A 129 0.79 -1.21 -13.07
N GLY A 130 0.64 -0.66 -14.26
CA GLY A 130 -0.17 0.53 -14.51
C GLY A 130 0.12 1.10 -15.89
N GLU A 131 -0.61 2.14 -16.28
CA GLU A 131 -0.42 2.78 -17.59
C GLU A 131 0.93 3.50 -17.68
N PRO A 132 1.59 3.50 -18.85
CA PRO A 132 2.83 4.22 -19.05
C PRO A 132 2.57 5.72 -19.23
N VAL A 133 3.46 6.51 -18.66
CA VAL A 133 3.59 7.94 -18.93
C VAL A 133 4.49 8.12 -20.14
N GLN A 134 3.95 8.81 -21.16
CA GLN A 134 4.70 9.14 -22.37
C GLN A 134 5.53 10.40 -22.19
N GLU A 135 6.83 10.28 -22.42
CA GLU A 135 7.74 11.42 -22.53
C GLU A 135 8.40 11.38 -23.91
N ASN A 136 8.28 12.46 -24.69
CA ASN A 136 8.83 12.53 -26.06
C ASN A 136 8.44 11.35 -26.97
N ASN A 137 7.19 10.88 -26.89
CA ASN A 137 6.66 9.70 -27.60
C ASN A 137 7.37 8.37 -27.25
N GLN A 138 7.95 8.26 -26.07
CA GLN A 138 8.47 7.02 -25.52
C GLN A 138 7.77 6.69 -24.21
N ASP A 139 7.45 5.42 -24.01
CA ASP A 139 6.87 4.91 -22.76
C ASP A 139 8.00 4.79 -21.73
N VAL A 140 8.17 5.82 -20.90
CA VAL A 140 9.36 5.93 -20.03
C VAL A 140 9.12 5.27 -18.69
N ASN A 141 8.04 5.61 -17.99
CA ASN A 141 7.75 5.12 -16.65
C ASN A 141 6.27 4.74 -16.53
N VAL A 142 5.94 3.82 -15.63
CA VAL A 142 4.55 3.59 -15.21
C VAL A 142 4.09 4.78 -14.35
N ASP A 143 2.84 5.21 -14.50
CA ASP A 143 2.23 6.21 -13.62
C ASP A 143 2.05 5.64 -12.21
N MET A 144 2.99 5.99 -11.33
CA MET A 144 2.98 5.53 -9.95
C MET A 144 1.78 5.99 -9.14
N SER A 145 1.04 7.02 -9.56
CA SER A 145 -0.16 7.50 -8.86
C SER A 145 -1.36 6.55 -8.99
N GLN A 146 -1.38 5.74 -10.05
CA GLN A 146 -2.40 4.72 -10.33
C GLN A 146 -1.81 3.31 -10.33
N ALA A 147 -0.52 3.16 -10.00
CA ALA A 147 0.15 1.87 -10.06
C ALA A 147 -0.21 0.98 -8.87
N THR A 148 -0.37 -0.31 -9.16
CA THR A 148 -0.30 -1.35 -8.14
C THR A 148 1.11 -1.92 -8.12
N VAL A 149 1.70 -2.04 -6.92
CA VAL A 149 3.06 -2.56 -6.78
C VAL A 149 3.05 -3.89 -6.06
N TYR A 150 3.73 -4.87 -6.67
CA TYR A 150 3.87 -6.22 -6.14
C TYR A 150 5.34 -6.56 -5.87
N LYS A 151 5.58 -7.46 -4.93
CA LYS A 151 6.93 -8.00 -4.68
C LYS A 151 7.29 -9.06 -5.72
N ILE A 152 8.53 -9.05 -6.19
CA ILE A 152 9.07 -10.14 -7.01
C ILE A 152 9.58 -11.22 -6.06
N THR A 153 9.00 -12.42 -6.12
CA THR A 153 9.31 -13.52 -5.18
C THR A 153 10.44 -14.42 -5.67
N GLY A 154 10.71 -14.43 -6.98
CA GLY A 154 11.85 -15.14 -7.54
C GLY A 154 11.82 -15.23 -9.06
N GLY A 155 12.85 -15.85 -9.62
CA GLY A 155 12.88 -16.18 -11.04
C GLY A 155 14.08 -17.03 -11.43
N ASP A 156 13.99 -17.73 -12.58
CA ASP A 156 15.08 -18.53 -13.13
C ASP A 156 15.52 -17.94 -14.50
N PRO A 157 16.73 -17.35 -14.59
CA PRO A 157 17.25 -16.74 -15.82
C PRO A 157 17.39 -17.69 -17.00
N SER A 158 17.46 -18.99 -16.74
CA SER A 158 17.55 -20.03 -17.77
C SER A 158 16.22 -20.27 -18.46
N LYS A 159 15.12 -20.14 -17.70
CA LYS A 159 13.75 -20.37 -18.16
C LYS A 159 12.96 -19.07 -18.44
N GLY A 160 13.41 -17.96 -17.87
CA GLY A 160 12.81 -16.62 -18.01
C GLY A 160 11.56 -16.38 -17.19
N ASN A 161 11.19 -17.33 -16.35
CA ASN A 161 10.10 -17.22 -15.41
C ASN A 161 10.46 -16.29 -14.26
N MET A 162 9.60 -15.31 -14.01
CA MET A 162 9.64 -14.40 -12.87
C MET A 162 8.29 -14.48 -12.16
N ALA A 163 8.32 -14.86 -10.89
CA ALA A 163 7.13 -14.96 -10.06
C ALA A 163 6.90 -13.65 -9.31
N VAL A 164 5.64 -13.22 -9.28
CA VAL A 164 5.18 -12.00 -8.63
C VAL A 164 4.24 -12.37 -7.49
N ASP A 165 4.36 -11.68 -6.36
CA ASP A 165 3.52 -11.86 -5.18
C ASP A 165 2.16 -11.21 -5.40
N THR A 166 1.30 -11.92 -6.11
CA THR A 166 -0.08 -11.53 -6.36
C THR A 166 -0.94 -12.77 -6.53
N VAL A 167 -2.19 -12.67 -6.09
CA VAL A 167 -3.24 -13.67 -6.35
C VAL A 167 -3.98 -13.38 -7.64
N HIS A 168 -3.76 -12.21 -8.24
CA HIS A 168 -4.38 -11.81 -9.50
C HIS A 168 -3.55 -12.27 -10.68
N ASP A 169 -4.24 -12.73 -11.72
CA ASP A 169 -3.58 -13.11 -12.96
C ASP A 169 -2.99 -11.88 -13.65
N LEU A 170 -1.73 -12.00 -14.09
CA LEU A 170 -1.11 -11.02 -14.95
C LEU A 170 -1.58 -11.23 -16.39
N ASN A 171 -1.74 -10.14 -17.14
CA ASN A 171 -2.27 -10.21 -18.49
C ASN A 171 -1.23 -9.83 -19.55
N VAL A 172 -1.30 -10.50 -20.71
CA VAL A 172 -0.54 -10.11 -21.89
C VAL A 172 -1.04 -8.73 -22.36
N GLY A 173 -0.12 -7.85 -22.69
CA GLY A 173 -0.39 -6.46 -23.06
C GLY A 173 -0.32 -5.47 -21.90
N GLN A 174 -0.26 -5.95 -20.65
CA GLN A 174 -0.14 -5.11 -19.47
C GLN A 174 1.23 -4.44 -19.39
N TRP A 175 1.24 -3.17 -19.00
CA TRP A 175 2.47 -2.40 -18.77
C TRP A 175 2.98 -2.60 -17.36
N VAL A 176 4.30 -2.79 -17.25
CA VAL A 176 4.98 -3.05 -15.99
C VAL A 176 6.32 -2.32 -15.92
N GLN A 177 6.78 -2.06 -14.70
CA GLN A 177 8.10 -1.47 -14.47
C GLN A 177 8.75 -2.10 -13.25
N PHE A 178 10.03 -2.46 -13.38
CA PHE A 178 10.81 -2.91 -12.23
C PHE A 178 11.09 -1.73 -11.31
N LEU A 179 11.01 -1.98 -10.02
CA LEU A 179 11.27 -1.00 -8.98
C LEU A 179 12.26 -1.58 -7.96
N HIS A 180 12.97 -0.69 -7.28
CA HIS A 180 13.78 -1.02 -6.12
C HIS A 180 13.65 0.08 -5.07
N HIS A 181 14.01 -0.27 -3.85
CA HIS A 181 14.18 0.67 -2.75
C HIS A 181 15.30 1.69 -3.03
N ASP A 182 15.00 2.99 -3.04
CA ASP A 182 15.98 4.06 -3.26
C ASP A 182 16.98 4.11 -2.08
N ARG A 183 18.27 4.07 -2.41
CA ARG A 183 19.37 4.08 -1.44
C ARG A 183 19.50 5.40 -0.68
N ASN A 184 18.96 6.48 -1.23
CA ASN A 184 19.03 7.81 -0.62
C ASN A 184 17.92 8.02 0.42
N LEU A 185 16.96 7.11 0.50
CA LEU A 185 15.85 7.16 1.45
C LEU A 185 16.09 6.12 2.54
N SER A 186 15.86 6.53 3.79
CA SER A 186 16.04 5.65 4.94
C SER A 186 14.87 4.68 5.01
N HIS A 187 15.11 3.38 4.77
CA HIS A 187 14.09 2.34 4.89
C HIS A 187 13.70 2.12 6.35
N GLY A 188 12.41 1.92 6.61
CA GLY A 188 11.92 1.67 7.95
C GLY A 188 12.11 2.87 8.88
N HIS A 189 12.35 4.08 8.36
CA HIS A 189 12.15 5.28 9.14
C HIS A 189 10.73 5.75 8.86
N PHE A 190 9.89 5.71 9.89
CA PHE A 190 8.57 6.32 9.83
C PHE A 190 8.77 7.79 9.47
N ASP A 191 8.38 8.16 8.25
CA ASP A 191 8.60 9.50 7.76
C ASP A 191 7.66 10.45 8.54
N GLU A 192 8.23 11.22 9.47
CA GLU A 192 7.50 12.26 10.21
C GLU A 192 6.90 13.31 9.27
N SER A 193 7.40 13.44 8.03
CA SER A 193 6.78 14.30 7.02
C SER A 193 5.39 13.78 6.57
N LEU A 194 5.12 12.49 6.78
CA LEU A 194 3.79 11.89 6.62
C LEU A 194 2.83 12.29 7.76
N LEU A 195 3.34 12.70 8.93
CA LEU A 195 2.53 13.34 9.98
C LEU A 195 2.45 14.87 9.78
N ASN A 196 3.52 15.48 9.26
CA ASN A 196 3.77 16.93 9.31
C ASN A 196 3.38 17.71 8.04
N ASN A 197 3.07 17.06 6.90
CA ASN A 197 2.59 17.76 5.70
C ASN A 197 1.12 18.24 5.77
N SER A 198 0.57 18.31 6.97
CA SER A 198 -0.83 18.63 7.26
C SER A 198 -1.10 20.11 7.55
N ASN A 199 -0.08 20.98 7.57
CA ASN A 199 -0.25 22.43 7.74
C ASN A 199 -1.09 23.12 6.63
N GLN A 200 -1.62 22.36 5.65
CA GLN A 200 -2.56 22.85 4.62
C GLN A 200 -3.79 21.96 4.41
N LEU A 201 -4.00 20.89 5.18
CA LEU A 201 -5.16 20.01 4.97
C LEU A 201 -6.31 20.39 5.91
N ASN A 202 -7.14 21.35 5.46
CA ASN A 202 -8.47 21.61 6.02
C ASN A 202 -9.48 20.48 5.73
N HIS A 203 -9.01 19.25 5.51
CA HIS A 203 -9.81 18.12 5.07
C HIS A 203 -9.66 16.95 6.04
N GLU A 204 -10.80 16.41 6.48
CA GLU A 204 -10.88 15.12 7.14
C GLU A 204 -10.24 14.08 6.21
N SER A 205 -9.28 13.31 6.73
CA SER A 205 -8.56 12.31 5.94
C SER A 205 -8.39 11.00 6.68
N LEU A 206 -8.30 9.93 5.90
CA LEU A 206 -7.96 8.61 6.39
C LEU A 206 -6.62 8.18 5.82
N ARG A 207 -5.79 7.55 6.66
CA ARG A 207 -4.43 7.15 6.29
C ARG A 207 -4.06 5.78 6.82
N PHE A 208 -3.57 4.91 5.94
CA PHE A 208 -2.98 3.63 6.33
C PHE A 208 -1.55 3.50 5.79
N THR A 209 -0.66 2.89 6.56
CA THR A 209 0.73 2.68 6.13
C THR A 209 1.18 1.23 6.33
N ALA A 210 2.01 0.76 5.42
CA ALA A 210 2.68 -0.53 5.55
C ALA A 210 4.08 -0.31 6.17
N THR A 211 4.40 -1.02 7.24
CA THR A 211 5.63 -0.81 8.02
C THR A 211 6.56 -2.02 8.00
N ASP A 212 7.85 -1.81 8.21
CA ASP A 212 8.80 -2.92 8.37
C ASP A 212 8.52 -3.64 9.71
N PRO A 213 8.37 -4.97 9.73
CA PRO A 213 8.23 -5.72 10.99
C PRO A 213 9.42 -5.56 11.94
N ASN A 214 10.59 -5.19 11.43
CA ASN A 214 11.80 -4.93 12.23
C ASN A 214 11.88 -3.47 12.71
N ASN A 215 11.00 -2.60 12.24
CA ASN A 215 10.93 -1.23 12.74
C ASN A 215 10.11 -1.22 14.04
N THR A 216 10.76 -1.63 15.13
CA THR A 216 10.22 -1.48 16.47
C THR A 216 10.10 0.01 16.78
N LEU A 217 8.89 0.47 17.09
CA LEU A 217 8.58 1.81 17.64
C LEU A 217 9.30 2.12 18.98
N ASP A 218 10.24 1.27 19.41
CA ASP A 218 11.00 1.33 20.66
C ASP A 218 11.90 2.58 20.79
N GLY A 219 11.99 3.43 19.76
CA GLY A 219 12.91 4.58 19.73
C GLY A 219 12.31 5.98 19.88
N VAL A 220 11.00 6.18 19.66
CA VAL A 220 10.46 7.55 19.49
C VAL A 220 9.35 7.92 20.49
N MET A 221 8.68 6.94 21.09
CA MET A 221 7.71 7.22 22.16
C MET A 221 8.34 6.91 23.50
N GLY A 222 9.13 7.85 24.02
CA GLY A 222 9.51 7.84 25.43
C GLY A 222 8.24 7.72 26.29
N GLU A 223 8.33 6.94 27.37
CA GLU A 223 7.25 6.62 28.32
C GLU A 223 6.48 7.85 28.86
N GLU A 224 6.97 9.07 28.63
CA GLU A 224 6.33 10.32 29.02
C GLU A 224 5.08 10.71 28.20
N GLN A 225 4.88 10.19 26.97
CA GLN A 225 3.72 10.58 26.13
C GLN A 225 2.50 9.66 26.26
N LEU A 226 2.66 8.41 26.70
CA LEU A 226 1.54 7.47 26.89
C LEU A 226 0.67 7.80 28.13
N GLN A 227 1.15 8.63 29.06
CA GLN A 227 0.32 9.12 30.18
C GLN A 227 -0.55 10.33 29.81
N GLN A 228 -0.32 10.98 28.66
CA GLN A 228 -1.13 12.13 28.24
C GLN A 228 -2.35 11.76 27.38
N SER A 229 -2.39 10.57 26.76
CA SER A 229 -3.50 10.16 25.88
C SER A 229 -4.68 9.50 26.61
N SER A 230 -4.49 9.06 27.87
CA SER A 230 -5.57 8.54 28.73
C SER A 230 -6.13 9.59 29.71
N GLY A 231 -5.68 10.83 29.63
CA GLY A 231 -6.26 11.97 30.35
C GLY A 231 -7.30 12.67 29.48
N ARG A 232 -8.49 12.91 30.02
CA ARG A 232 -9.48 13.84 29.46
C ARG A 232 -8.81 15.22 29.40
N VAL A 233 -8.24 15.58 28.24
CA VAL A 233 -7.50 16.84 28.07
C VAL A 233 -8.53 17.97 28.02
N ASP A 234 -8.55 18.80 29.07
CA ASP A 234 -9.14 20.13 29.03
C ASP A 234 -8.43 20.93 27.93
N ALA A 235 -9.05 20.96 26.76
CA ALA A 235 -8.58 21.64 25.56
C ALA A 235 -8.72 23.16 25.71
N GLU A 236 -7.85 23.82 26.48
CA GLU A 236 -7.82 25.30 26.48
C GLU A 236 -6.44 25.96 26.52
N LYS A 237 -5.32 25.23 26.62
CA LYS A 237 -3.99 25.89 26.65
C LYS A 237 -2.91 25.11 25.93
N GLU A 238 -2.97 25.15 24.61
CA GLU A 238 -1.86 25.26 23.66
C GLU A 238 -2.46 24.99 22.28
N GLY A 239 -2.26 25.92 21.33
CA GLY A 239 -2.84 25.86 19.99
C GLY A 239 -2.25 24.76 19.11
N ARG A 240 -2.34 23.49 19.54
CA ARG A 240 -2.20 22.32 18.67
C ARG A 240 -3.54 22.12 17.98
N GLU A 241 -3.61 22.46 16.70
CA GLU A 241 -4.70 22.00 15.84
C GLU A 241 -4.72 20.47 15.90
N VAL A 242 -5.84 19.92 16.39
CA VAL A 242 -6.05 18.48 16.40
C VAL A 242 -6.16 18.05 14.94
N LEU A 243 -5.16 17.31 14.46
CA LEU A 243 -5.17 16.70 13.15
C LEU A 243 -6.43 15.83 13.01
N GLN A 244 -7.33 16.18 12.08
CA GLN A 244 -8.50 15.38 11.73
C GLN A 244 -8.10 14.21 10.82
N CYS A 245 -7.22 13.34 11.33
CA CYS A 245 -6.71 12.17 10.64
C CYS A 245 -7.09 10.91 11.42
N PHE A 246 -7.79 9.99 10.78
CA PHE A 246 -7.99 8.63 11.28
C PHE A 246 -7.04 7.68 10.54
N GLY A 247 -6.32 6.83 11.25
CA GLY A 247 -5.36 5.98 10.58
C GLY A 247 -4.66 4.96 11.45
N GLY A 248 -3.78 4.20 10.82
CA GLY A 248 -2.98 3.18 11.48
C GLY A 248 -1.89 2.64 10.56
N SER A 249 -1.00 1.86 11.15
CA SER A 249 0.13 1.24 10.48
C SER A 249 0.15 -0.26 10.76
N SER A 250 0.58 -1.06 9.80
CA SER A 250 0.72 -2.50 9.97
C SER A 250 1.82 -3.06 9.10
N GLU A 251 2.57 -4.03 9.63
CA GLU A 251 3.52 -4.84 8.87
C GLU A 251 2.87 -5.81 7.89
N ASN A 252 1.59 -6.13 8.10
CA ASN A 252 0.80 -6.91 7.15
C ASN A 252 0.23 -6.02 6.02
N GLY A 253 0.35 -4.69 6.15
CA GLY A 253 -0.03 -3.75 5.11
C GLY A 253 -1.48 -3.26 5.19
N PHE A 254 -1.95 -2.69 4.09
CA PHE A 254 -3.28 -2.10 3.97
C PHE A 254 -4.03 -2.59 2.73
N ILE A 255 -5.35 -2.48 2.79
CA ILE A 255 -6.27 -2.80 1.69
C ILE A 255 -6.52 -1.51 0.89
N ALA A 256 -6.52 -1.62 -0.43
CA ALA A 256 -6.84 -0.53 -1.35
C ALA A 256 -7.70 -1.03 -2.51
N GLY A 257 -8.75 -0.29 -2.85
CA GLY A 257 -9.66 -0.60 -3.95
C GLY A 257 -10.47 0.62 -4.35
N GLN A 258 -10.49 0.92 -5.65
CA GLN A 258 -11.29 2.00 -6.23
C GLN A 258 -12.62 1.47 -6.78
N PRO A 259 -13.61 2.35 -7.04
CA PRO A 259 -14.84 1.95 -7.71
C PRO A 259 -14.55 1.32 -9.08
N GLY A 260 -15.11 0.13 -9.31
CA GLY A 260 -14.95 -0.63 -10.55
C GLY A 260 -13.61 -1.36 -10.70
N GLU A 261 -12.69 -1.18 -9.76
CA GLU A 261 -11.39 -1.86 -9.74
C GLU A 261 -11.39 -3.01 -8.73
N GLN A 262 -10.45 -3.93 -8.93
CA GLN A 262 -10.25 -5.04 -8.00
C GLN A 262 -9.50 -4.54 -6.77
N THR A 263 -9.99 -4.92 -5.59
CA THR A 263 -9.37 -4.59 -4.32
C THR A 263 -8.17 -5.48 -4.06
N TRP A 264 -7.08 -4.88 -3.60
CA TRP A 264 -5.80 -5.53 -3.40
C TRP A 264 -5.19 -5.15 -2.06
N VAL A 265 -4.12 -5.84 -1.69
CA VAL A 265 -3.37 -5.62 -0.44
C VAL A 265 -1.99 -5.07 -0.79
N CYS A 266 -1.65 -3.91 -0.21
CA CYS A 266 -0.31 -3.36 -0.27
C CYS A 266 0.45 -3.70 1.01
N SER A 267 1.46 -4.55 0.90
CA SER A 267 2.38 -4.88 2.00
C SER A 267 3.79 -4.36 1.74
N ILE A 268 3.94 -3.39 0.83
CA ILE A 268 5.25 -2.82 0.51
C ILE A 268 5.63 -1.82 1.60
N THR A 269 6.74 -2.08 2.30
CA THR A 269 7.23 -1.21 3.37
C THR A 269 7.32 0.26 2.93
N ASP A 270 6.93 1.15 3.85
CA ASP A 270 6.90 2.61 3.68
C ASP A 270 5.87 3.12 2.65
N SER A 271 5.04 2.24 2.08
CA SER A 271 3.89 2.68 1.28
C SER A 271 2.78 3.23 2.16
N ALA A 272 1.98 4.14 1.59
CA ALA A 272 0.88 4.79 2.28
C ALA A 272 -0.36 4.90 1.39
N LEU A 273 -1.52 4.56 1.96
CA LEU A 273 -2.81 4.93 1.42
C LEU A 273 -3.29 6.22 2.07
N LYS A 274 -3.79 7.15 1.26
CA LYS A 274 -4.43 8.38 1.70
C LYS A 274 -5.81 8.49 1.06
N HIS A 275 -6.81 8.78 1.88
CA HIS A 275 -8.17 9.06 1.44
C HIS A 275 -8.59 10.43 1.96
N ILE A 276 -9.12 11.29 1.08
CA ILE A 276 -9.58 12.64 1.41
C ILE A 276 -11.08 12.74 1.10
N PHE A 277 -11.87 13.18 2.08
CA PHE A 277 -13.36 13.24 2.01
C PHE A 277 -13.95 14.50 1.35
#